data_AF-A0A7S2F4D7-F1
#
_entry.id   AF-A0A7S2F4D7-F1
#
_cell.length_a   1.000
_cell.length_b   1.000
_cell.length_c   1.000
_cell.angle_alpha   90.00
_cell.angle_beta   90.00
_cell.angle_gamma   90.00
#
_symmetry.space_group_name_H-M   'P 1'
#
loop_
_entity.id
_entity.type
_entity.pdbx_description
1 polymer ?
#
loop_
_entity_poly.entity_id
_entity_poly.type
_entity_poly.pdbx_seq_one_letter_code
_entity_poly.pdbx_strand_id
1 'polypeptide(L)'
;SILRDNTSLKRSLLHLGDGRQIAVQLLDFPETVGADDIVIQVRPYCAERRKLLEVVEVVVDKHLSVAALREKLQGIVEPILLRSNERTDTPLLPAPPSHHPTALAVGSDGSGSAGGSVSISSS
;
A
#
# COMPACT_ATOMS: atom_id res chain seq x y z
N SER A 1 -17.99 25.21 4.90
CA SER A 1 -18.56 23.90 5.27
C SER A 1 -17.42 22.97 5.66
N ILE A 2 -17.63 22.10 6.64
CA ILE A 2 -16.59 21.14 7.04
C ILE A 2 -16.66 19.96 6.07
N LEU A 3 -15.63 19.80 5.26
CA LEU A 3 -15.48 18.72 4.27
C LEU A 3 -15.09 17.42 4.99
N ARG A 4 -16.10 16.66 5.43
CA ARG A 4 -15.88 15.42 6.20
C ARG A 4 -15.95 14.14 5.36
N ASP A 5 -16.58 14.19 4.18
CA ASP A 5 -16.81 13.01 3.36
C ASP A 5 -16.40 13.23 1.89
N ASN A 6 -15.97 12.12 1.27
CA ASN A 6 -15.45 12.10 -0.10
C ASN A 6 -16.51 12.56 -1.13
N THR A 7 -17.80 12.36 -0.82
CA THR A 7 -18.93 12.80 -1.63
C THR A 7 -19.09 14.33 -1.61
N SER A 8 -19.03 14.96 -0.43
CA SER A 8 -19.06 16.43 -0.33
C SER A 8 -17.82 17.07 -0.95
N LEU A 9 -16.65 16.43 -0.83
CA LEU A 9 -15.43 16.89 -1.49
C LEU A 9 -15.57 16.93 -3.00
N LYS A 10 -15.99 15.82 -3.63
CA LYS A 10 -16.22 15.78 -5.07
C LYS A 10 -17.22 16.84 -5.53
N ARG A 11 -18.27 17.08 -4.74
CA ARG A 11 -19.29 18.10 -5.05
C ARG A 11 -18.78 19.53 -4.88
N SER A 12 -17.94 19.79 -3.89
CA SER A 12 -17.33 21.13 -3.68
C SER A 12 -16.30 21.47 -4.77
N LEU A 13 -15.70 20.47 -5.41
CA LEU A 13 -14.72 20.65 -6.48
C LEU A 13 -15.33 20.75 -7.88
N LEU A 14 -16.65 20.57 -8.05
CA LEU A 14 -17.35 20.65 -9.35
C LEU A 14 -17.18 22.00 -10.07
N HIS A 15 -16.86 23.08 -9.34
CA HIS A 15 -16.70 24.42 -9.91
C HIS A 15 -15.26 24.78 -10.28
N LEU A 16 -14.26 23.92 -10.04
CA LEU A 16 -12.89 24.10 -10.53
C LEU A 16 -12.73 23.56 -11.95
N GLY A 17 -13.62 23.97 -12.85
CA GLY A 17 -13.68 23.53 -14.24
C GLY A 17 -12.70 24.23 -15.20
N ASP A 18 -11.58 24.76 -14.71
CA ASP A 18 -10.62 25.53 -15.53
C ASP A 18 -9.49 24.68 -16.13
N GLY A 19 -9.62 23.35 -16.08
CA GLY A 19 -8.62 22.41 -16.60
C GLY A 19 -7.49 22.07 -15.64
N ARG A 20 -7.54 22.56 -14.38
CA ARG A 20 -6.59 22.19 -13.33
C ARG A 20 -6.89 20.78 -12.79
N GLN A 21 -5.85 19.99 -12.58
CA GLN A 21 -5.95 18.72 -11.88
C GLN A 21 -5.88 18.97 -10.38
N ILE A 22 -6.86 18.42 -9.63
CA ILE A 22 -6.90 18.53 -8.18
C ILE A 22 -6.62 17.16 -7.60
N ALA A 23 -5.46 17.03 -6.96
CA ALA A 23 -5.15 15.91 -6.10
C ALA A 23 -5.60 16.25 -4.67
N VAL A 24 -6.20 15.27 -3.98
CA VAL A 24 -6.56 15.41 -2.57
C VAL A 24 -5.92 14.25 -1.82
N GLN A 25 -5.10 14.59 -0.83
CA GLN A 25 -4.48 13.64 0.07
C GLN A 25 -5.02 13.87 1.48
N LEU A 26 -5.41 12.78 2.14
CA LEU A 26 -5.70 12.81 3.56
C LEU A 26 -4.38 12.69 4.33
N LEU A 27 -4.12 13.65 5.20
CA LEU A 27 -2.94 13.65 6.06
C LEU A 27 -3.28 12.98 7.40
N ASP A 28 -2.35 12.18 7.92
CA ASP A 28 -2.50 11.54 9.24
C ASP A 28 -2.48 12.56 10.38
N PHE A 29 -1.80 13.69 10.17
CA PHE A 29 -1.68 14.80 11.11
C PHE A 29 -2.07 16.12 10.41
N PRO A 30 -2.69 17.06 11.14
CA PRO A 30 -3.01 18.36 10.58
C PRO A 30 -1.72 19.11 10.23
N GLU A 31 -1.62 19.53 8.97
CA GLU A 31 -0.54 20.38 8.47
C GLU A 31 -1.14 21.71 8.00
N THR A 32 -0.48 22.81 8.34
CA THR A 32 -0.86 24.15 7.88
C THR A 32 0.01 24.49 6.68
N VAL A 33 -0.61 24.74 5.53
CA VAL A 33 0.08 25.17 4.31
C VAL A 33 -0.14 26.67 4.11
N GLY A 34 0.95 27.44 4.12
CA GLY A 34 1.00 28.86 3.85
C GLY A 34 1.21 29.20 2.37
N ALA A 35 1.06 30.48 2.02
CA ALA A 35 1.26 30.94 0.64
C ALA A 35 2.71 30.87 0.16
N ASP A 36 3.65 30.80 1.11
CA ASP A 36 5.09 30.75 0.84
C ASP A 36 5.65 29.32 0.91
N ASP A 37 4.79 28.33 1.17
CA ASP A 37 5.17 26.94 1.17
C ASP A 37 5.24 26.38 -0.25
N ILE A 38 6.24 25.54 -0.48
CA ILE A 38 6.42 24.74 -1.69
C ILE A 38 6.42 23.27 -1.32
N VAL A 39 5.83 22.45 -2.19
CA VAL A 39 5.88 20.99 -2.07
C VAL A 39 7.02 20.47 -2.93
N ILE A 40 7.95 19.76 -2.31
CA ILE A 40 9.06 19.10 -3.01
C ILE A 40 8.88 17.58 -2.97
N GLN A 41 9.19 16.92 -4.08
CA GLN A 41 9.19 15.47 -4.18
C GLN A 41 10.61 14.95 -3.97
N VAL A 42 10.78 14.08 -2.98
CA VAL A 42 12.07 13.53 -2.57
C VAL A 42 12.06 12.03 -2.77
N ARG A 43 13.12 11.48 -3.36
CA ARG A 43 13.33 10.03 -3.45
C ARG A 43 14.55 9.64 -2.60
N PRO A 44 14.35 8.98 -1.45
CA PRO A 44 15.45 8.42 -0.69
C PRO A 44 16.25 7.42 -1.54
N TYR A 45 17.58 7.50 -1.48
CA TYR A 45 18.46 6.52 -2.09
C TYR A 45 19.01 5.57 -1.02
N CYS A 46 18.71 4.28 -1.15
CA CYS A 46 19.27 3.24 -0.31
C CYS A 46 20.58 2.74 -0.94
N ALA A 47 21.72 3.06 -0.32
CA ALA A 47 23.04 2.72 -0.84
C ALA A 47 23.30 1.21 -0.84
N GLU A 48 22.86 0.50 0.19
CA GLU A 48 23.03 -0.96 0.34
C GLU A 48 22.33 -1.72 -0.79
N ARG A 49 21.11 -1.28 -1.15
CA ARG A 49 20.29 -1.89 -2.20
C ARG A 49 20.50 -1.25 -3.58
N ARG A 50 21.34 -0.21 -3.67
CA ARG A 50 21.58 0.64 -4.87
C ARG A 50 20.28 1.05 -5.57
N LYS A 51 19.27 1.44 -4.79
CA LYS A 51 17.90 1.65 -5.28
C LYS A 51 17.29 2.93 -4.72
N LEU A 52 16.55 3.65 -5.57
CA LEU A 52 15.65 4.72 -5.16
C LEU A 52 14.37 4.14 -4.58
N LEU A 53 13.99 4.62 -3.40
CA LEU A 53 12.74 4.27 -2.76
C LEU A 53 11.56 5.05 -3.35
N GLU A 54 10.38 4.81 -2.79
CA GLU A 54 9.16 5.53 -3.18
C GLU A 54 9.30 7.03 -2.94
N VAL A 55 8.55 7.81 -3.73
CA VAL A 55 8.58 9.27 -3.63
C VAL A 55 7.89 9.69 -2.33
N VAL A 56 8.47 10.68 -1.68
CA VAL A 56 7.93 11.31 -0.47
C VAL A 56 7.72 12.78 -0.77
N GLU A 57 6.54 13.29 -0.44
CA GLU A 57 6.25 14.71 -0.56
C GLU A 57 6.61 15.41 0.73
N VAL A 58 7.30 16.55 0.63
CA VAL A 58 7.72 17.36 1.77
C VAL A 58 7.31 18.80 1.50
N VAL A 59 6.53 19.37 2.42
CA VAL A 59 6.19 20.79 2.39
C VAL A 59 7.31 21.58 3.06
N VAL A 60 7.82 22.62 2.41
CA VAL A 60 8.87 23.49 2.96
C VAL A 60 8.57 24.94 2.66
N ASP A 61 8.93 25.83 3.58
CA ASP A 61 8.90 27.26 3.33
C ASP A 61 9.94 27.63 2.26
N LYS A 62 9.58 28.47 1.28
CA LYS A 62 10.48 28.85 0.18
C LYS A 62 11.73 29.63 0.63
N HIS A 63 11.73 30.17 1.85
CA HIS A 63 12.84 30.87 2.49
C HIS A 63 13.64 29.99 3.46
N LEU A 64 13.31 28.71 3.56
CA LEU A 64 14.02 27.76 4.41
C LEU A 64 15.51 27.71 4.02
N SER A 65 16.40 27.86 5.01
CA SER A 65 17.84 27.74 4.76
C SER A 65 18.22 26.32 4.35
N VAL A 66 19.31 26.17 3.60
CA VAL A 66 19.80 24.84 3.18
C VAL A 66 20.14 23.95 4.37
N ALA A 67 20.63 24.52 5.47
CA ALA A 67 20.92 23.79 6.70
C ALA A 67 19.63 23.23 7.33
N ALA A 68 18.61 24.06 7.49
CA ALA A 68 17.32 23.63 8.03
C ALA A 68 16.60 22.64 7.11
N LEU A 69 16.72 22.80 5.78
CA LEU A 69 16.23 21.83 4.82
C LEU A 69 16.91 20.47 5.01
N ARG A 70 18.22 20.45 5.22
CA ARG A 70 18.98 19.21 5.46
C ARG A 70 18.51 18.50 6.73
N GLU A 71 18.36 19.22 7.84
CA GLU A 71 17.86 18.68 9.11
C GLU A 71 16.45 18.10 8.95
N LYS A 72 15.56 18.84 8.28
CA LYS A 72 14.20 18.38 7.99
C LYS A 72 14.20 17.11 7.13
N LEU A 73 15.02 17.06 6.08
CA LEU A 73 15.14 15.87 5.24
C LEU A 73 15.74 14.67 5.99
N GLN A 74 16.70 14.88 6.90
CA GLN A 74 17.24 13.80 7.73
C GLN A 74 16.15 13.17 8.60
N GLY A 75 15.35 13.98 9.30
CA GLY A 75 14.25 13.48 10.12
C GLY A 75 13.18 12.68 9.36
N ILE A 76 13.01 12.96 8.06
CA ILE A 76 12.06 12.24 7.20
C ILE A 76 12.69 10.99 6.58
N VAL A 77 13.91 11.12 6.05
CA VAL A 77 14.55 10.08 5.22
C VAL A 77 15.14 8.97 6.08
N GLU A 78 15.73 9.28 7.24
CA GLU A 78 16.40 8.29 8.09
C GLU A 78 15.45 7.17 8.56
N PRO A 79 14.23 7.44 9.07
CA PRO A 79 13.28 6.39 9.41
C PRO A 79 12.87 5.51 8.21
N ILE A 80 12.79 6.10 7.02
CA ILE A 80 12.41 5.38 5.79
C ILE A 80 13.52 4.41 5.37
N LEU A 81 14.78 4.86 5.44
CA LEU A 81 15.94 4.02 5.14
C LEU A 81 16.06 2.87 6.15
N LEU A 82 15.88 3.13 7.44
CA LEU A 82 15.92 2.09 8.50
C LEU A 82 14.86 0.99 8.27
N ARG A 83 13.59 1.37 8.05
CA ARG A 83 12.50 0.40 7.79
C ARG A 83 12.70 -0.40 6.50
N SER A 84 13.38 0.19 5.51
CA SER A 84 13.63 -0.45 4.23
C SER A 84 14.66 -1.58 4.32
N ASN A 85 15.48 -1.58 5.36
CA ASN A 85 16.45 -2.63 5.63
C ASN A 85 15.81 -3.84 6.33
N GLU A 86 14.84 -3.60 7.23
CA GLU A 86 14.17 -4.65 8.03
C GLU A 86 13.28 -5.59 7.19
N ARG A 87 12.79 -5.14 6.03
CA ARG A 87 11.94 -5.97 5.14
C ARG A 87 12.69 -7.11 4.41
N THR A 88 13.98 -7.32 4.67
CA THR A 88 14.78 -8.31 3.95
C THR A 88 14.80 -9.70 4.60
N ASP A 89 14.36 -9.83 5.87
CA ASP A 89 14.37 -11.12 6.58
C ASP A 89 12.94 -11.58 6.91
N THR A 90 12.23 -12.10 5.92
CA THR A 90 11.22 -13.13 6.21
C THR A 90 11.84 -14.47 5.83
N PRO A 91 12.23 -15.32 6.80
CA PRO A 91 12.57 -16.69 6.50
C PRO A 91 11.36 -17.30 5.79
N LEU A 92 11.54 -17.70 4.54
CA LEU A 92 10.56 -18.54 3.85
C LEU A 92 10.45 -19.82 4.68
N LEU A 93 9.43 -19.91 5.53
CA LEU A 93 9.05 -21.19 6.10
C LEU A 93 8.90 -22.17 4.93
N PRO A 94 9.56 -23.33 4.97
CA PRO A 94 9.43 -24.30 3.89
C PRO A 94 7.94 -24.60 3.72
N ALA A 95 7.46 -24.50 2.48
CA ALA A 95 6.08 -24.77 2.14
C ALA A 95 5.67 -26.12 2.77
N PRO A 96 4.48 -26.21 3.39
CA PRO A 96 4.02 -27.48 3.96
C PRO A 96 4.03 -28.54 2.86
N PRO A 97 4.46 -29.78 3.16
CA PRO A 97 4.58 -30.83 2.17
C PRO A 97 3.21 -31.04 1.51
N SER A 98 3.17 -30.89 0.19
CA SER A 98 1.98 -31.17 -0.61
C SER A 98 1.66 -32.65 -0.49
N HIS A 99 0.59 -32.99 0.24
CA HIS A 99 0.05 -34.34 0.27
C HIS A 99 -0.49 -34.68 -1.12
N HIS A 100 0.33 -35.38 -1.91
CA HIS A 100 -0.13 -36.09 -3.09
C HIS A 100 -1.02 -37.25 -2.61
N PRO A 101 -2.28 -37.36 -3.05
CA PRO A 101 -3.04 -38.57 -2.81
C PRO A 101 -2.51 -39.64 -3.78
N THR A 102 -1.66 -40.55 -3.28
CA THR A 102 -1.35 -41.79 -3.99
C THR A 102 -2.52 -42.74 -3.79
N ALA A 103 -3.46 -42.72 -4.73
CA ALA A 103 -4.43 -43.80 -4.90
C ALA A 103 -3.88 -44.79 -5.92
N LEU A 104 -3.75 -46.07 -5.53
CA LEU A 104 -4.33 -47.24 -6.23
C LEU A 104 -3.61 -48.56 -5.85
N ALA A 105 -4.37 -49.47 -5.25
CA ALA A 105 -4.52 -50.87 -5.63
C ALA A 105 -5.56 -51.49 -4.66
N VAL A 106 -6.85 -51.45 -4.99
CA VAL A 106 -7.59 -52.57 -5.61
C VAL A 106 -7.34 -53.89 -4.88
N GLY A 107 -8.21 -54.17 -3.92
CA GLY A 107 -8.54 -55.50 -3.43
C GLY A 107 -10.05 -55.62 -3.42
N SER A 108 -10.58 -56.40 -4.36
CA SER A 108 -11.98 -56.77 -4.51
C SER A 108 -12.45 -57.66 -3.36
N ASP A 109 -13.64 -57.41 -2.82
CA ASP A 109 -14.77 -58.35 -2.86
C ASP A 109 -15.92 -57.92 -1.94
N GLY A 110 -17.15 -57.99 -2.49
CA GLY A 110 -18.26 -58.58 -1.75
C GLY A 110 -19.30 -57.67 -1.08
N SER A 111 -20.33 -57.32 -1.86
CA SER A 111 -21.76 -57.49 -1.54
C SER A 111 -22.49 -56.59 -0.53
N GLY A 112 -23.66 -56.07 -0.95
CA GLY A 112 -24.74 -55.57 -0.09
C GLY A 112 -25.09 -54.09 -0.32
N SER A 113 -25.82 -53.74 -1.37
CA SER A 113 -27.29 -53.58 -1.40
C SER A 113 -27.86 -52.35 -0.67
N ALA A 114 -28.58 -51.55 -1.47
CA ALA A 114 -29.74 -50.69 -1.17
C ALA A 114 -29.53 -49.17 -0.99
N GLY A 115 -29.99 -48.43 -2.01
CA GLY A 115 -31.01 -47.39 -1.84
C GLY A 115 -30.55 -45.93 -1.83
N GLY A 116 -31.12 -45.13 -2.76
CA GLY A 116 -31.39 -43.71 -2.51
C GLY A 116 -30.79 -42.70 -3.50
N SER A 117 -31.48 -42.51 -4.63
CA SER A 117 -31.30 -41.41 -5.58
C SER A 117 -31.93 -40.10 -5.09
N VAL A 118 -31.27 -38.94 -5.27
CA VAL A 118 -31.92 -37.67 -5.70
C VAL A 118 -30.91 -36.79 -6.43
N SER A 119 -31.27 -36.39 -7.66
CA SER A 119 -30.56 -35.44 -8.51
C SER A 119 -31.08 -34.02 -8.26
N ILE A 120 -30.21 -33.02 -8.19
CA ILE A 120 -30.58 -31.61 -8.30
C ILE A 120 -30.13 -31.07 -9.65
N SER A 121 -31.09 -30.61 -10.45
CA SER A 121 -30.84 -29.90 -11.71
C SER A 121 -30.94 -28.40 -11.45
N SER A 122 -30.00 -27.64 -11.98
CA SER A 122 -30.02 -26.18 -12.00
C SER A 122 -30.85 -25.67 -13.19
N SER A 123 -31.66 -24.65 -12.94
CA SER A 123 -32.04 -23.61 -13.90
C SER A 123 -32.28 -22.33 -13.12
#